data_AF-A0A3N4KAD3-F1
#
_entry.id   AF-A0A3N4KAD3-F1
#
_cell.length_a   1.000
_cell.length_b   1.000
_cell.length_c   1.000
_cell.angle_alpha   90.00
_cell.angle_beta   90.00
_cell.angle_gamma   90.00
#
_symmetry.space_group_name_H-M   'P 1'
#
loop_
_entity.id
_entity.type
_entity.pdbx_description
1 polymer ?
#
loop_
_entity_poly.entity_id
_entity_poly.type
_entity_poly.pdbx_seq_one_letter_code
_entity_poly.pdbx_strand_id
1 'polypeptide(L)'
;LTSDTSYTGKNASTVIITITSPRAPPFVDKWLSDFSTTFRTEHHLWFNVFTQCSNCYHFGHYSNKCTNPSSCQWCTLPRSTRDHSCPTSTCHLRGHPCSYFTPRCFNCDGPHKSHSPACPSRPQHHDLSDEEELEEVVMVI
;
A
#
# COMPACT_ATOMS: atom_id res chain seq x y z
N LEU A 1 21.07 4.67 35.10
CA LEU A 1 19.80 5.38 35.32
C LEU A 1 19.64 6.40 34.21
N THR A 2 18.69 6.22 33.30
CA THR A 2 18.30 7.24 32.32
C THR A 2 17.65 8.40 33.05
N SER A 3 18.11 9.61 32.80
CA SER A 3 17.67 10.85 33.43
C SER A 3 16.19 11.15 33.14
N ASP A 4 15.45 11.47 34.21
CA ASP A 4 13.98 11.65 34.32
C ASP A 4 13.36 12.80 33.49
N THR A 5 14.13 13.48 32.65
CA THR A 5 13.72 14.73 31.99
C THR A 5 12.94 14.54 30.69
N SER A 6 12.64 13.30 30.25
CA SER A 6 11.99 13.03 28.96
C SER A 6 10.46 12.91 28.98
N TYR A 7 9.81 13.06 30.14
CA TYR A 7 8.37 12.72 30.31
C TYR A 7 7.44 13.90 30.61
N THR A 8 7.95 15.13 30.72
CA THR A 8 7.11 16.28 31.07
C THR A 8 6.23 16.68 29.87
N GLY A 9 4.92 16.39 29.97
CA GLY A 9 3.91 16.75 28.96
C GLY A 9 3.44 15.62 28.03
N LYS A 10 3.89 14.38 28.22
CA LYS A 10 3.46 13.24 27.39
C LYS A 10 2.12 12.68 27.90
N ASN A 11 1.04 12.95 27.16
CA ASN A 11 -0.32 12.53 27.55
C ASN A 11 -0.66 11.06 27.22
N ALA A 12 0.10 10.41 26.34
CA ALA A 12 -0.11 9.03 25.95
C ALA A 12 1.23 8.36 25.58
N SER A 13 1.34 7.06 25.80
CA SER A 13 2.43 6.22 25.29
C SER A 13 1.84 5.10 24.44
N THR A 14 2.60 4.64 23.45
CA THR A 14 2.17 3.57 22.55
C THR A 14 3.02 2.33 22.81
N VAL A 15 2.38 1.16 22.89
CA VAL A 15 3.06 -0.14 22.96
C VAL A 15 2.80 -0.89 21.65
N ILE A 16 3.88 -1.36 21.04
CA ILE A 16 3.80 -2.20 19.84
C ILE A 16 4.06 -3.65 20.23
N ILE A 17 3.11 -4.53 19.96
CA ILE A 17 3.26 -5.98 20.20
C ILE A 17 3.32 -6.68 18.84
N THR A 18 4.46 -7.33 18.58
CA THR A 18 4.69 -8.08 17.34
C THR A 18 4.65 -9.58 17.61
N ILE A 19 3.87 -10.34 16.82
CA ILE A 19 3.84 -11.81 16.88
C ILE A 19 4.61 -12.36 15.68
N THR A 20 5.83 -12.83 15.90
CA THR A 20 6.76 -13.31 14.87
C THR A 20 6.91 -14.84 14.88
N SER A 21 5.80 -15.56 14.76
CA SER A 21 5.83 -17.03 14.75
C SER A 21 5.05 -17.61 13.58
N PRO A 22 5.34 -18.83 13.11
CA PRO A 22 4.49 -19.51 12.11
C PRO A 22 3.03 -19.73 12.55
N ARG A 23 2.74 -19.51 13.85
CA ARG A 23 1.39 -19.50 14.42
C ARG A 23 0.76 -18.11 14.49
N ALA A 24 1.37 -17.09 13.88
CA ALA A 24 0.84 -15.73 13.77
C ALA A 24 -0.40 -15.59 12.87
N PRO A 25 -0.56 -16.33 11.75
CA PRO A 25 -1.70 -16.11 10.84
C PRO A 25 -3.09 -16.22 11.50
N PRO A 26 -3.35 -17.14 12.44
CA PRO A 26 -4.61 -17.20 13.19
C PRO A 26 -4.91 -15.98 14.08
N PHE A 27 -3.95 -15.09 14.31
CA PHE A 27 -4.14 -13.89 15.13
C PHE A 27 -4.50 -12.66 14.31
N VAL A 28 -4.43 -12.69 12.98
CA VAL A 28 -4.83 -11.57 12.12
C VAL A 28 -6.35 -11.34 12.19
N ASP A 29 -6.78 -10.07 12.15
CA ASP A 29 -8.19 -9.65 12.17
C ASP A 29 -8.96 -10.10 13.43
N LYS A 30 -8.24 -10.58 14.44
CA LYS A 30 -8.79 -10.84 15.76
C LYS A 30 -8.73 -9.60 16.63
N TRP A 31 -9.45 -9.70 17.73
CA TRP A 31 -9.46 -8.70 18.78
C TRP A 31 -8.59 -9.22 19.91
N LEU A 32 -7.59 -8.44 20.28
CA LEU A 32 -6.85 -8.64 21.51
C LEU A 32 -7.46 -7.73 22.57
N SER A 33 -7.87 -8.32 23.68
CA SER A 33 -8.40 -7.57 24.81
C SER A 33 -7.30 -7.31 25.82
N ASP A 34 -7.10 -6.05 26.17
CA ASP A 34 -6.31 -5.64 27.33
C ASP A 34 -7.20 -4.78 28.24
N PHE A 35 -7.32 -5.18 29.50
CA PHE A 35 -8.31 -4.66 30.44
C PHE A 35 -9.72 -4.52 29.83
N SER A 36 -10.23 -3.28 29.74
CA SER A 36 -11.55 -2.94 29.20
C SER A 36 -11.51 -2.49 27.73
N THR A 37 -10.36 -2.62 27.07
CA THR A 37 -10.15 -2.12 25.70
C THR A 37 -9.82 -3.29 24.78
N THR A 38 -10.37 -3.24 23.56
CA THR A 38 -10.11 -4.23 22.53
C THR A 38 -9.36 -3.58 21.38
N PHE A 39 -8.22 -4.17 21.01
CA PHE A 39 -7.38 -3.73 19.92
C PHE A 39 -7.51 -4.70 18.76
N ARG A 40 -7.68 -4.17 17.55
CA ARG A 40 -7.68 -5.00 16.35
C ARG A 40 -6.24 -5.30 15.98
N THR A 41 -5.93 -6.57 15.83
CA THR A 41 -4.66 -7.03 15.28
C THR A 41 -4.69 -6.90 13.75
N GLU A 42 -3.64 -6.34 13.17
CA GLU A 42 -3.49 -6.20 11.71
C GLU A 42 -2.24 -6.92 11.23
N HIS A 43 -2.22 -7.32 9.96
CA HIS A 43 -0.96 -7.71 9.33
C HIS A 43 0.04 -6.56 9.41
N HIS A 44 1.27 -6.86 9.84
CA HIS A 44 2.37 -5.96 9.60
C HIS A 44 2.70 -6.05 8.12
N LEU A 45 2.23 -5.07 7.36
CA LEU A 45 2.55 -5.00 5.95
C LEU A 45 3.85 -4.22 5.82
N TRP A 46 4.91 -4.91 5.41
CA TRP A 46 6.17 -4.26 5.10
C TRP A 46 6.03 -3.57 3.74
N PHE A 47 6.10 -2.24 3.74
CA PHE A 47 6.11 -1.45 2.51
C PHE A 47 7.50 -0.88 2.32
N ASN A 48 8.06 -1.15 1.16
CA ASN A 48 9.34 -0.59 0.75
C ASN A 48 9.14 0.42 -0.38
N VAL A 49 10.22 1.07 -0.77
CA VAL A 49 10.25 2.01 -1.91
C VAL A 49 9.79 1.35 -3.22
N PHE A 50 9.79 0.03 -3.32
CA PHE A 50 9.34 -0.73 -4.49
C PHE A 50 7.84 -1.03 -4.50
N THR A 51 7.15 -0.82 -3.38
CA THR A 51 5.72 -1.10 -3.25
C THR A 51 4.91 -0.08 -4.05
N GLN A 52 4.18 -0.55 -5.07
CA GLN A 52 3.33 0.31 -5.89
C GLN A 52 1.88 0.29 -5.39
N CYS A 53 1.34 1.46 -5.08
CA CYS A 53 -0.04 1.61 -4.64
C CYS A 53 -1.02 1.29 -5.77
N SER A 54 -1.98 0.38 -5.56
CA SER A 54 -3.01 0.06 -6.57
C SER A 54 -4.12 1.12 -6.69
N ASN A 55 -4.20 2.06 -5.76
CA ASN A 55 -5.15 3.18 -5.78
C ASN A 55 -4.63 4.37 -6.61
N CYS A 56 -3.44 4.88 -6.28
CA CYS A 56 -2.87 6.09 -6.91
C CYS A 56 -1.66 5.82 -7.82
N TYR A 57 -1.14 4.60 -7.87
CA TYR A 57 0.01 4.17 -8.69
C TYR A 57 1.38 4.75 -8.37
N HIS A 58 1.50 5.62 -7.37
CA HIS A 58 2.78 6.01 -6.80
C HIS A 58 3.48 4.84 -6.08
N PHE A 59 4.80 4.93 -6.00
CA PHE A 59 5.64 3.99 -5.25
C PHE A 59 5.82 4.44 -3.79
N GLY A 60 6.20 3.50 -2.92
CA GLY A 60 6.56 3.74 -1.52
C GLY A 60 5.44 3.59 -0.50
N HIS A 61 4.23 3.18 -0.92
CA HIS A 61 3.14 2.89 0.01
C HIS A 61 2.11 1.93 -0.60
N TYR A 62 1.29 1.33 0.27
CA TYR A 62 0.20 0.44 -0.13
C TYR A 62 -1.16 1.14 -0.10
N SER A 63 -2.12 0.54 -0.80
CA SER A 63 -3.44 1.14 -1.03
C SER A 63 -4.25 1.40 0.24
N ASN A 64 -4.05 0.60 1.30
CA ASN A 64 -4.76 0.78 2.57
C ASN A 64 -4.30 2.01 3.37
N LYS A 65 -3.09 2.52 3.13
CA LYS A 65 -2.56 3.75 3.73
C LYS A 65 -2.55 4.92 2.74
N CYS A 66 -3.15 4.74 1.56
CA CYS A 66 -3.18 5.75 0.52
C CYS A 66 -4.18 6.86 0.87
N THR A 67 -3.72 8.11 0.88
CA THR A 67 -4.56 9.30 1.06
C THR A 67 -4.85 10.04 -0.26
N ASN A 68 -4.19 9.63 -1.35
CA ASN A 68 -4.34 10.22 -2.67
C ASN A 68 -5.66 9.77 -3.34
N PRO A 69 -6.24 10.60 -4.22
CA PRO A 69 -7.40 10.19 -5.01
C PRO A 69 -7.07 9.00 -5.92
N SER A 70 -8.07 8.16 -6.18
CA SER A 70 -7.93 7.03 -7.10
C SER A 70 -7.58 7.52 -8.50
N SER A 71 -6.65 6.82 -9.15
CA SER A 71 -6.30 7.03 -10.55
C SER A 71 -6.65 5.78 -11.36
N CYS A 72 -6.81 5.93 -12.67
CA CYS A 72 -7.00 4.80 -13.58
C CYS A 72 -5.66 4.29 -14.10
N GLN A 73 -5.41 2.97 -14.00
CA GLN A 73 -4.13 2.38 -14.38
C GLN A 73 -3.75 2.57 -15.85
N TRP A 74 -4.76 2.83 -16.69
CA TRP A 74 -4.63 2.92 -18.14
C TRP A 74 -4.65 4.34 -18.68
N CYS A 75 -5.38 5.27 -18.05
CA CYS A 75 -5.57 6.62 -18.61
C CYS A 75 -5.18 7.75 -17.68
N THR A 76 -4.64 7.45 -16.49
CA THR A 76 -4.13 8.42 -15.49
C THR A 76 -5.16 9.42 -14.94
N LEU A 77 -6.42 9.30 -15.34
CA LEU A 77 -7.50 10.19 -14.90
C LEU A 77 -8.00 9.82 -13.50
N PRO A 78 -8.51 10.80 -12.73
CA PRO A 78 -8.93 10.61 -11.34
C PRO A 78 -10.26 9.84 -11.26
N ARG A 79 -10.18 8.52 -11.41
CA ARG A 79 -11.30 7.57 -11.35
C ARG A 79 -10.77 6.20 -10.96
N SER A 80 -11.63 5.31 -10.48
CA SER A 80 -11.21 3.93 -10.28
C SER A 80 -10.91 3.26 -11.64
N THR A 81 -10.00 2.30 -11.65
CA THR A 81 -9.73 1.49 -12.85
C THR A 81 -10.98 0.76 -13.35
N ARG A 82 -11.91 0.40 -12.45
CA ARG A 82 -13.18 -0.24 -12.81
C ARG A 82 -14.13 0.70 -13.55
N ASP A 83 -14.01 2.00 -13.30
CA ASP A 83 -14.81 3.05 -13.96
C ASP A 83 -14.15 3.56 -15.26
N HIS A 84 -13.09 2.90 -15.72
CA HIS A 84 -12.50 3.22 -17.01
C HIS A 84 -13.57 3.14 -18.10
N SER A 85 -13.65 4.17 -18.94
CA SER A 85 -14.46 4.20 -20.14
C SER A 85 -13.57 4.62 -21.29
N CYS A 86 -13.69 3.92 -22.42
CA CYS A 86 -12.99 4.28 -23.64
C CYS A 86 -13.42 5.69 -24.09
N PRO A 87 -12.48 6.58 -24.48
CA PRO A 87 -12.83 7.91 -24.98
C PRO A 87 -13.48 7.87 -26.38
N THR A 88 -13.34 6.77 -27.12
CA THR A 88 -13.88 6.62 -28.46
C THR A 88 -15.40 6.44 -28.43
N SER A 89 -16.14 7.30 -29.13
CA SER A 89 -17.61 7.31 -29.14
C SER A 89 -18.25 6.01 -29.66
N THR A 90 -17.53 5.26 -30.50
CA THR A 90 -17.97 3.95 -31.03
C THR A 90 -17.65 2.78 -30.11
N CYS A 91 -16.94 3.01 -29.00
CA CYS A 91 -16.54 1.98 -28.06
C CYS A 91 -17.19 2.21 -26.69
N HIS A 92 -18.15 1.35 -26.34
CA HIS A 92 -18.87 1.42 -25.05
C HIS A 92 -18.28 0.50 -23.97
N LEU A 93 -17.06 -0.01 -24.17
CA LEU A 93 -16.40 -0.89 -23.20
C LEU A 93 -16.07 -0.12 -21.91
N ARG A 94 -16.42 -0.70 -20.77
CA ARG A 94 -16.12 -0.16 -19.43
C ARG A 94 -15.31 -1.15 -18.60
N GLY A 95 -14.47 -0.63 -17.72
CA GLY A 95 -13.65 -1.41 -16.78
C GLY A 95 -12.52 -2.22 -17.42
N HIS A 96 -12.32 -2.12 -18.73
CA HIS A 96 -11.32 -2.86 -19.49
C HIS A 96 -10.68 -1.99 -20.58
N PRO A 97 -9.41 -2.25 -20.94
CA PRO A 97 -8.77 -1.61 -22.08
C PRO A 97 -9.34 -2.19 -23.38
N CYS A 98 -9.44 -1.37 -24.42
CA CYS A 98 -9.86 -1.80 -25.75
C CYS A 98 -8.74 -1.55 -26.77
N SER A 99 -8.88 -2.11 -27.97
CA SER A 99 -7.91 -1.93 -29.07
C SER A 99 -7.77 -0.47 -29.54
N TYR A 100 -8.81 0.35 -29.34
CA TYR A 100 -8.82 1.77 -29.72
C TYR A 100 -8.12 2.68 -28.72
N PHE A 101 -7.64 2.14 -27.59
CA PHE A 101 -7.08 2.92 -26.51
C PHE A 101 -5.65 2.48 -26.21
N THR A 102 -4.70 3.42 -26.28
CA THR A 102 -3.32 3.20 -25.86
C THR A 102 -3.16 3.58 -24.38
N PRO A 103 -2.75 2.65 -23.50
CA PRO A 103 -2.47 2.98 -22.11
C PRO A 103 -1.37 4.03 -21.96
N ARG A 104 -1.56 4.90 -20.97
CA ARG A 104 -0.58 5.88 -20.51
C ARG A 104 -0.22 5.59 -19.07
N CYS A 105 1.07 5.51 -18.79
CA CYS A 105 1.57 5.25 -17.45
C CYS A 105 1.45 6.49 -16.57
N PHE A 106 0.95 6.34 -15.35
CA PHE A 106 0.88 7.43 -14.38
C PHE A 106 2.26 7.95 -13.92
N ASN A 107 3.30 7.09 -13.91
CA ASN A 107 4.61 7.43 -13.35
C ASN A 107 5.64 7.93 -14.39
N CYS A 108 5.49 7.56 -15.67
CA CYS A 108 6.47 7.91 -16.72
C CYS A 108 5.83 8.47 -17.99
N ASP A 109 4.50 8.56 -18.05
CA ASP A 109 3.73 8.94 -19.24
C ASP A 109 3.94 8.03 -20.48
N GLY A 110 4.68 6.93 -20.35
CA GLY A 110 4.96 5.98 -21.42
C GLY A 110 3.73 5.17 -21.87
N PRO A 111 3.81 4.53 -23.06
CA PRO A 111 2.68 3.82 -23.69
C PRO A 111 2.45 2.42 -23.09
N HIS A 112 2.26 2.35 -21.77
CA HIS A 112 1.98 1.12 -21.04
C HIS A 112 1.13 1.39 -19.79
N LYS A 113 0.54 0.33 -19.21
CA LYS A 113 -0.21 0.45 -17.94
C LYS A 113 0.71 0.86 -16.79
N SER A 114 0.14 1.50 -15.77
CA SER A 114 0.90 2.03 -14.62
C SER A 114 1.63 0.94 -13.81
N HIS A 115 1.08 -0.27 -13.73
CA HIS A 115 1.69 -1.44 -13.08
C HIS A 115 2.70 -2.21 -13.97
N SER A 116 3.18 -1.63 -15.06
CA SER A 116 4.14 -2.33 -15.93
C SER A 116 5.49 -2.51 -15.20
N PRO A 117 6.04 -3.74 -15.13
CA PRO A 117 7.37 -3.96 -14.57
C PRO A 117 8.48 -3.32 -15.43
N ALA A 118 8.21 -3.10 -16.71
CA ALA A 118 9.13 -2.42 -17.64
C ALA A 118 9.08 -0.88 -17.54
N CYS A 119 8.37 -0.31 -16.55
CA CYS A 119 8.29 1.13 -16.37
C CYS A 119 9.68 1.68 -15.97
N PRO A 120 10.24 2.67 -16.69
CA PRO A 120 11.54 3.24 -16.36
C PRO A 120 11.52 4.01 -15.03
N SER A 121 10.36 4.54 -14.61
CA SER A 121 10.20 5.20 -13.31
C SER A 121 10.08 4.21 -12.14
N ARG A 122 10.14 2.89 -12.39
CA ARG A 122 10.13 1.91 -11.31
C ARG A 122 11.46 1.98 -10.55
N PRO A 123 11.45 2.14 -9.22
CA PRO A 123 12.67 2.10 -8.42
C PRO A 123 13.45 0.80 -8.68
N GLN A 124 14.75 0.93 -8.93
CA GLN A 124 15.63 -0.21 -9.20
C GLN A 124 16.17 -0.76 -7.88
N HIS A 125 16.26 -2.08 -7.79
CA HIS A 125 16.89 -2.74 -6.65
C HIS A 125 18.40 -2.55 -6.75
N HIS A 126 18.90 -1.43 -6.22
CA HIS A 126 20.32 -1.31 -5.95
C HIS A 126 20.56 -1.95 -4.58
N ASP A 127 21.14 -3.16 -4.61
CA ASP A 127 21.59 -4.00 -3.50
C ASP A 127 21.30 -3.47 -2.08
N LEU A 128 20.09 -3.75 -1.59
CA LEU A 128 19.85 -3.88 -0.17
C LEU A 128 19.67 -5.37 0.09
N SER A 129 20.63 -5.92 0.81
CA SER A 129 20.73 -7.33 1.19
C SER A 129 19.44 -7.85 1.80
N ASP A 130 19.17 -9.10 1.47
CA ASP A 130 18.08 -9.96 1.91
C ASP A 130 17.69 -9.76 3.39
N GLU A 131 16.57 -9.08 3.63
CA GLU A 131 15.84 -9.22 4.89
C GLU A 131 14.68 -10.18 4.61
N GLU A 132 14.85 -11.39 5.13
CA GLU A 132 13.99 -12.56 5.06
C GLU A 132 12.52 -12.23 5.33
N GLU A 133 11.62 -12.68 4.45
CA GLU A 133 10.17 -12.61 4.60
C GLU A 133 9.73 -13.38 5.85
N LEU A 134 9.64 -12.70 6.99
CA LEU A 134 8.87 -13.16 8.13
C LEU A 134 7.53 -12.42 8.12
N GLU A 135 6.43 -13.16 8.02
CA GLU A 135 5.09 -12.63 8.25
C GLU A 135 5.01 -12.11 9.70
N GLU A 136 5.04 -10.79 9.85
CA GLU A 136 4.90 -10.14 11.14
C GLU A 136 3.45 -9.68 11.33
N VAL A 137 2.94 -9.78 12.56
CA VAL A 137 1.65 -9.20 12.96
C VAL A 137 1.97 -8.13 13.97
N VAL A 138 1.57 -6.88 13.70
CA VAL A 138 1.86 -5.72 14.55
C VAL A 138 0.55 -5.20 15.14
N MET A 139 0.55 -4.98 16.46
CA MET A 139 -0.53 -4.32 17.18
C MET A 139 -0.04 -2.98 17.72
N VAL A 140 -0.85 -1.93 17.59
CA VAL A 140 -0.58 -0.60 18.14
C VAL A 140 -1.59 -0.36 19.28
N ILE A 141 -1.08 -0.31 20.52
CA ILE A 141 -1.83 0.01 21.76
C ILE A 141 -1.57 1.46 22.13
#